data_AF-A0A959DHX1-F1
#
_entry.id   AF-A0A959DHX1-F1
#
_cell.length_a   1.000
_cell.length_b   1.000
_cell.length_c   1.000
_cell.angle_alpha   90.00
_cell.angle_beta   90.00
_cell.angle_gamma   90.00
#
_symmetry.space_group_name_H-M   'P 1'
#
loop_
_entity.id
_entity.type
_entity.pdbx_description
1 polymer ?
#
loop_
_entity_poly.entity_id
_entity_poly.type
_entity_poly.pdbx_seq_one_letter_code
_entity_poly.pdbx_strand_id
1 'polypeptide(L)'
;MPNVLISLVGDQTVPNVFLIRDAAFRHINRHIFVTTPLMEERRRLAHIIAATGISEGQYRAIAVEADNLTHIQHQLERLQLPRDGNHYYVNLTSGTKLMSIALYDFFTREGYQDCSSIFYVPIGKNAYLQVYPEGQRREEAISYRISLEEYLASYGIEALEQKGTQQLYLPPAYTASAFPHFLKAMDTGKAFANRMKGLRDRYRQASQKAELQIRVEPEMQSFLGQIGFPLSREGALEKAAVAYLIGGWLEEWLYMQVKEGLGLPDAAIRFGVKVARPNASGERVPNECDLLFILNNTLYIAECKTGLGRSPKPLFEEAVYKLTALRNEFGQRVQALFFTLTDLRDTKGRLRKPYLDRAGMHRIRLFDRQGIGEGLEGYLREEGERSWF
;
A
#
# COMPACT_ATOMS: atom_id res chain seq x y z
N MET A 1 -9.43 36.16 -6.97
CA MET A 1 -7.95 36.29 -6.91
C MET A 1 -7.37 34.88 -6.86
N PRO A 2 -6.26 34.57 -7.55
CA PRO A 2 -5.76 33.19 -7.57
C PRO A 2 -5.04 32.86 -6.27
N ASN A 3 -5.47 31.79 -5.61
CA ASN A 3 -4.75 31.19 -4.50
C ASN A 3 -3.82 30.14 -5.10
N VAL A 4 -2.52 30.31 -4.93
CA VAL A 4 -1.51 29.50 -5.62
C VAL A 4 -0.82 28.59 -4.62
N LEU A 5 -0.78 27.29 -4.92
CA LEU A 5 0.04 26.32 -4.19
C LEU A 5 1.34 26.06 -4.95
N ILE A 6 2.47 26.40 -4.33
CA ILE A 6 3.81 26.08 -4.80
C ILE A 6 4.27 24.80 -4.11
N SER A 7 4.59 23.76 -4.88
CA SER A 7 4.98 22.46 -4.33
C SER A 7 6.31 21.99 -4.92
N LEU A 8 7.22 21.60 -4.03
CA LEU A 8 8.42 20.86 -4.46
C LEU A 8 8.04 19.48 -4.97
N VAL A 9 8.70 19.02 -6.04
CA VAL A 9 8.57 17.66 -6.56
C VAL A 9 9.80 16.86 -6.14
N GLY A 10 9.56 15.70 -5.55
CA GLY A 10 10.60 14.74 -5.13
C GLY A 10 10.12 13.30 -5.31
N ASP A 11 10.93 12.34 -4.85
CA ASP A 11 10.57 10.91 -4.96
C ASP A 11 9.36 10.51 -4.10
N GLN A 12 9.07 11.28 -3.05
CA GLN A 12 7.83 11.15 -2.29
C GLN A 12 6.79 12.11 -2.86
N THR A 13 5.79 11.56 -3.52
CA THR A 13 4.72 12.29 -4.22
C THR A 13 3.48 12.49 -3.37
N VAL A 14 3.17 11.51 -2.50
CA VAL A 14 2.00 11.50 -1.62
C VAL A 14 1.82 12.79 -0.78
N PRO A 15 2.87 13.40 -0.19
CA PRO A 15 2.69 14.66 0.53
C PRO A 15 2.09 15.79 -0.30
N ASN A 16 2.41 15.86 -1.61
CA ASN A 16 1.77 16.81 -2.51
C ASN A 16 0.28 16.48 -2.70
N VAL A 17 -0.05 15.20 -2.86
CA VAL A 17 -1.44 14.74 -2.99
C VAL A 17 -2.26 15.14 -1.77
N PHE A 18 -1.71 14.97 -0.56
CA PHE A 18 -2.39 15.37 0.68
C PHE A 18 -2.74 16.84 0.69
N LEU A 19 -1.77 17.75 0.51
CA LEU A 19 -2.07 19.17 0.57
C LEU A 19 -2.96 19.61 -0.59
N ILE A 20 -2.83 19.04 -1.79
CA ILE A 20 -3.69 19.39 -2.93
C ILE A 20 -5.16 19.00 -2.69
N ARG A 21 -5.41 17.85 -2.04
CA ARG A 21 -6.75 17.26 -1.92
C ARG A 21 -7.43 17.57 -0.59
N ASP A 22 -6.68 18.04 0.40
CA ASP A 22 -7.20 18.35 1.72
C ASP A 22 -8.20 19.50 1.70
N ALA A 23 -9.23 19.41 2.55
CA ALA A 23 -10.29 20.40 2.65
C ALA A 23 -9.75 21.81 2.91
N ALA A 24 -8.67 21.94 3.70
CA ALA A 24 -8.04 23.22 4.03
C ALA A 24 -7.43 23.95 2.82
N PHE A 25 -7.24 23.26 1.69
CA PHE A 25 -6.58 23.79 0.50
C PHE A 25 -7.50 23.81 -0.73
N ARG A 26 -8.80 23.50 -0.58
CA ARG A 26 -9.77 23.46 -1.70
C ARG A 26 -9.99 24.79 -2.42
N HIS A 27 -9.65 25.90 -1.77
CA HIS A 27 -9.73 27.25 -2.34
C HIS A 27 -8.57 27.57 -3.30
N ILE A 28 -7.56 26.69 -3.40
CA ILE A 28 -6.48 26.78 -4.39
C ILE A 28 -7.02 26.42 -5.76
N ASN A 29 -6.68 27.24 -6.75
CA ASN A 29 -7.11 27.07 -8.13
C ASN A 29 -5.95 27.12 -9.14
N ARG A 30 -4.72 27.35 -8.66
CA ARG A 30 -3.50 27.32 -9.47
C ARG A 30 -2.38 26.63 -8.70
N HIS A 31 -1.58 25.84 -9.42
CA HIS A 31 -0.47 25.08 -8.85
C HIS A 31 0.82 25.41 -9.60
N ILE A 32 1.92 25.59 -8.85
CA ILE A 32 3.26 25.71 -9.41
C ILE A 32 4.10 24.59 -8.83
N PHE A 33 4.63 23.73 -9.69
CA PHE A 33 5.49 22.63 -9.29
C PHE A 33 6.95 23.01 -9.57
N VAL A 34 7.77 22.95 -8.53
CA VAL A 34 9.23 23.13 -8.65
C VAL A 34 9.85 21.73 -8.73
N THR A 35 10.29 21.37 -9.92
CA THR A 35 10.78 20.02 -10.25
C THR A 35 12.24 20.06 -10.71
N THR A 36 12.82 18.89 -10.94
CA THR A 36 14.20 18.75 -11.42
C THR A 36 14.21 17.83 -12.65
N PRO A 37 15.25 17.88 -13.50
CA PRO A 37 15.35 16.96 -14.64
C PRO A 37 15.18 15.48 -14.25
N LEU A 38 15.76 15.07 -13.12
CA LEU A 38 15.61 13.70 -12.59
C LEU A 38 14.17 13.35 -12.21
N MET A 39 13.42 14.30 -11.64
CA MET A 39 12.01 14.08 -11.27
C MET A 39 11.09 14.06 -12.50
N GLU A 40 11.44 14.79 -13.56
CA GLU A 40 10.75 14.73 -14.84
C GLU A 40 10.99 13.38 -15.55
N GLU A 41 12.25 12.90 -15.58
CA GLU A 41 12.60 11.56 -16.08
C GLU A 41 11.81 10.47 -15.35
N ARG A 42 11.69 10.59 -14.02
CA ARG A 42 10.89 9.68 -13.17
C ARG A 42 9.40 9.96 -13.20
N ARG A 43 8.94 10.92 -14.00
CA ARG A 43 7.54 11.31 -14.20
C ARG A 43 6.79 11.62 -12.90
N ARG A 44 7.49 12.09 -11.86
CA ARG A 44 6.90 12.31 -10.51
C ARG A 44 5.77 13.31 -10.54
N LEU A 45 5.90 14.38 -11.33
CA LEU A 45 4.81 15.33 -11.52
C LEU A 45 3.59 14.67 -12.16
N ALA A 46 3.78 13.89 -13.24
CA ALA A 46 2.68 13.18 -13.89
C ALA A 46 1.92 12.25 -12.93
N HIS A 47 2.62 11.58 -12.02
CA HIS A 47 2.00 10.75 -10.99
C HIS A 47 1.19 11.56 -9.97
N ILE A 48 1.68 12.73 -9.55
CA ILE A 48 0.92 13.65 -8.68
C ILE A 48 -0.35 14.12 -9.39
N ILE A 49 -0.25 14.50 -10.67
CA ILE A 49 -1.39 14.94 -11.47
C ILE A 49 -2.42 13.81 -11.63
N ALA A 50 -1.97 12.60 -11.96
CA ALA A 50 -2.85 11.43 -12.06
C ALA A 50 -3.60 11.12 -10.76
N ALA A 51 -2.93 11.24 -9.61
CA ALA A 51 -3.53 10.99 -8.30
C ALA A 51 -4.47 12.11 -7.81
N THR A 52 -4.29 13.34 -8.31
CA THR A 52 -5.04 14.51 -7.82
C THR A 52 -6.17 14.95 -8.74
N GLY A 53 -6.05 14.65 -10.04
CA GLY A 53 -6.99 15.07 -11.08
C GLY A 53 -6.88 16.56 -11.45
N ILE A 54 -5.76 17.23 -11.12
CA ILE A 54 -5.53 18.62 -11.54
C ILE A 54 -5.50 18.68 -13.08
N SER A 55 -6.23 19.62 -13.68
CA SER A 55 -6.28 19.79 -15.13
C SER A 55 -5.03 20.51 -15.67
N GLU A 56 -4.66 20.26 -16.93
CA GLU A 56 -3.46 20.87 -17.57
C GLU A 56 -3.41 22.41 -17.49
N GLY A 57 -4.56 23.08 -17.52
CA GLY A 57 -4.62 24.55 -17.38
C GLY A 57 -4.50 25.09 -15.95
N GLN A 58 -4.51 24.22 -14.94
CA GLN A 58 -4.47 24.60 -13.53
C GLN A 58 -3.06 24.54 -12.92
N TYR A 59 -2.07 24.01 -13.65
CA TYR A 59 -0.71 23.92 -13.14
C TYR A 59 0.34 24.41 -14.14
N ARG A 60 1.50 24.78 -13.59
CA ARG A 60 2.73 25.01 -14.34
C ARG A 60 3.89 24.34 -13.61
N ALA A 61 4.85 23.81 -14.35
CA ALA A 61 6.11 23.32 -13.79
C ALA A 61 7.25 24.29 -14.09
N ILE A 62 8.21 24.39 -13.18
CA ILE A 62 9.52 24.98 -13.42
C ILE A 62 10.60 23.97 -13.05
N ALA A 63 11.59 23.80 -13.93
CA ALA A 63 12.72 22.93 -13.70
C ALA A 63 13.86 23.71 -13.05
N VAL A 64 14.46 23.12 -12.01
CA VAL A 64 15.62 23.68 -11.30
C VAL A 64 16.74 22.65 -11.16
N GLU A 65 17.98 23.14 -11.11
CA GLU A 65 19.15 22.40 -10.62
C GLU A 65 19.05 22.27 -9.08
N ALA A 66 18.90 21.04 -8.60
CA ALA A 66 18.51 20.76 -7.21
C ALA A 66 19.56 21.14 -6.15
N ASP A 67 20.80 21.31 -6.58
CA ASP A 67 22.00 21.60 -5.81
C ASP A 67 22.56 23.01 -6.05
N ASN A 68 21.87 23.82 -6.85
CA ASN A 68 22.30 25.18 -7.20
C ASN A 68 21.28 26.22 -6.69
N LEU A 69 21.53 26.77 -5.50
CA LEU A 69 20.65 27.75 -4.85
C LEU A 69 20.41 28.99 -5.73
N THR A 70 21.45 29.50 -6.38
CA THR A 70 21.36 30.68 -7.26
C THR A 70 20.44 30.41 -8.45
N HIS A 71 20.57 29.22 -9.07
CA HIS A 71 19.68 28.85 -10.17
C HIS A 71 18.22 28.70 -9.70
N ILE A 72 17.99 28.08 -8.53
CA ILE A 72 16.64 27.97 -7.96
C ILE A 72 16.03 29.36 -7.73
N GLN A 73 16.75 30.26 -7.07
CA GLN A 73 16.31 31.63 -6.81
C GLN A 73 15.99 32.38 -8.12
N HIS A 74 16.87 32.30 -9.11
CA HIS A 74 16.66 32.94 -10.42
C HIS A 74 15.41 32.39 -11.14
N GLN A 75 15.15 31.07 -11.10
CA GLN A 75 13.93 30.50 -11.69
C GLN A 75 12.66 30.96 -10.96
N LEU A 76 12.70 31.10 -9.62
CA LEU A 76 11.59 31.65 -8.86
C LEU A 76 11.32 33.12 -9.19
N GLU A 77 12.37 33.93 -9.41
CA GLU A 77 12.23 35.33 -9.81
C GLU A 77 11.61 35.48 -11.20
N ARG A 78 11.97 34.60 -12.13
CA ARG A 78 11.38 34.55 -13.49
C ARG A 78 9.90 34.20 -13.52
N LEU A 79 9.33 33.67 -12.43
CA LEU A 79 7.88 33.47 -12.33
C LEU A 79 7.11 34.79 -12.27
N GLN A 80 7.76 35.90 -11.87
CA GLN A 80 7.15 37.23 -11.74
C GLN A 80 5.84 37.19 -10.95
N LEU A 81 5.86 36.48 -9.81
CA LEU A 81 4.70 36.26 -8.95
C LEU A 81 4.18 37.62 -8.41
N PRO A 82 2.93 38.03 -8.72
CA PRO A 82 2.39 39.30 -8.25
C PRO A 82 2.21 39.29 -6.74
N ARG A 83 2.61 40.37 -6.06
CA ARG A 83 2.55 40.46 -4.60
C ARG A 83 1.17 40.93 -4.12
N ASP A 84 0.61 41.90 -4.82
CA ASP A 84 -0.64 42.54 -4.43
C ASP A 84 -1.84 41.63 -4.69
N GLY A 85 -2.68 41.42 -3.67
CA GLY A 85 -3.94 40.68 -3.78
C GLY A 85 -3.80 39.17 -4.03
N ASN A 86 -2.62 38.59 -3.87
CA ASN A 86 -2.37 37.16 -4.00
C ASN A 86 -1.94 36.56 -2.65
N HIS A 87 -2.19 35.27 -2.46
CA HIS A 87 -1.65 34.51 -1.32
C HIS A 87 -1.00 33.22 -1.81
N TYR A 88 0.21 32.97 -1.32
CA TYR A 88 1.05 31.85 -1.74
C TYR A 88 1.13 30.79 -0.64
N TYR A 89 0.63 29.60 -0.95
CA TYR A 89 0.75 28.42 -0.12
C TYR A 89 1.98 27.65 -0.59
N VAL A 90 2.92 27.33 0.28
CA VAL A 90 4.20 26.72 -0.11
C VAL A 90 4.36 25.38 0.59
N ASN A 91 4.48 24.29 -0.17
CA ASN A 91 4.75 22.96 0.35
C ASN A 91 6.25 22.63 0.24
N LEU A 92 6.92 22.54 1.39
CA LEU A 92 8.36 22.24 1.48
C LEU A 92 8.67 20.75 1.66
N THR A 93 7.65 19.89 1.72
CA THR A 93 7.82 18.50 2.18
C THR A 93 8.75 17.68 1.29
N SER A 94 8.61 17.85 -0.02
CA SER A 94 9.36 17.08 -1.03
C SER A 94 10.55 17.88 -1.55
N GLY A 95 11.28 17.35 -2.54
CA GLY A 95 12.49 17.97 -3.07
C GLY A 95 13.72 17.75 -2.20
N THR A 96 14.84 18.37 -2.58
CA THR A 96 16.07 18.33 -1.78
C THR A 96 16.02 19.37 -0.66
N LYS A 97 16.86 19.21 0.36
CA LYS A 97 16.99 20.21 1.44
C LYS A 97 17.35 21.60 0.90
N LEU A 98 18.20 21.69 -0.12
CA LEU A 98 18.58 22.96 -0.74
C LEU A 98 17.39 23.63 -1.44
N MET A 99 16.56 22.85 -2.13
CA MET A 99 15.30 23.36 -2.70
C MET A 99 14.36 23.89 -1.61
N SER A 100 14.19 23.14 -0.51
CA SER A 100 13.35 23.58 0.62
C SER A 100 13.87 24.88 1.24
N ILE A 101 15.19 25.02 1.42
CA ILE A 101 15.81 26.25 1.92
C ILE A 101 15.58 27.42 0.96
N ALA A 102 15.82 27.24 -0.34
CA ALA A 102 15.64 28.30 -1.33
C ALA A 102 14.19 28.79 -1.42
N LEU A 103 13.21 27.88 -1.35
CA LEU A 103 11.79 28.28 -1.35
C LEU A 103 11.42 29.00 -0.05
N TYR A 104 11.88 28.51 1.10
CA TYR A 104 11.63 29.18 2.37
C TYR A 104 12.19 30.60 2.36
N ASP A 105 13.47 30.76 2.00
CA ASP A 105 14.12 32.07 1.87
C ASP A 105 13.36 33.01 0.92
N PHE A 106 13.01 32.53 -0.28
CA PHE A 106 12.28 33.32 -1.27
C PHE A 106 10.90 33.80 -0.79
N PHE A 107 10.11 32.94 -0.14
CA PHE A 107 8.75 33.28 0.27
C PHE A 107 8.67 33.98 1.65
N THR A 108 9.78 34.08 2.37
CA THR A 108 9.86 34.84 3.64
C THR A 108 10.56 36.19 3.51
N ARG A 109 11.16 36.50 2.35
CA ARG A 109 11.82 37.79 2.09
C ARG A 109 10.83 38.94 1.90
N GLU A 110 11.37 40.16 1.94
CA GLU A 110 10.62 41.39 1.72
C GLU A 110 9.81 41.38 0.40
N GLY A 111 8.53 41.69 0.51
CA GLY A 111 7.53 41.62 -0.54
C GLY A 111 6.68 40.35 -0.58
N TYR A 112 7.13 39.24 0.03
CA TYR A 112 6.35 37.99 0.10
C TYR A 112 5.96 37.57 1.52
N GLN A 113 6.62 38.14 2.54
CA GLN A 113 6.43 37.79 3.95
C GLN A 113 4.96 37.93 4.42
N ASP A 114 4.24 38.93 3.89
CA ASP A 114 2.86 39.21 4.32
C ASP A 114 1.81 38.46 3.47
N CYS A 115 2.23 37.75 2.41
CA CYS A 115 1.34 37.08 1.49
C CYS A 115 1.71 35.61 1.25
N SER A 116 2.45 34.99 2.18
CA SER A 116 2.83 33.58 2.08
C SER A 116 2.47 32.78 3.34
N SER A 117 2.24 31.49 3.15
CA SER A 117 2.10 30.51 4.24
C SER A 117 2.81 29.24 3.82
N ILE A 118 3.66 28.72 4.70
CA ILE A 118 4.56 27.63 4.38
C ILE A 118 4.18 26.41 5.20
N PHE A 119 4.11 25.26 4.54
CA PHE A 119 3.63 24.00 5.08
C PHE A 119 4.64 22.89 4.89
N TYR A 120 4.62 21.93 5.82
CA TYR A 120 5.45 20.73 5.80
C TYR A 120 4.64 19.55 6.34
N VAL A 121 4.65 18.41 5.66
CA VAL A 121 4.00 17.17 6.10
C VAL A 121 5.06 16.23 6.69
N PRO A 122 5.12 16.06 8.03
CA PRO A 122 6.13 15.21 8.63
C PRO A 122 5.95 13.75 8.23
N ILE A 123 7.08 13.08 7.96
CA ILE A 123 7.11 11.63 7.78
C ILE A 123 6.60 10.98 9.07
N GLY A 124 5.66 10.05 8.97
CA GLY A 124 5.16 9.36 10.16
C GLY A 124 3.90 9.97 10.78
N LYS A 125 3.45 11.16 10.33
CA LYS A 125 2.24 11.80 10.84
C LYS A 125 1.14 11.86 9.79
N ASN A 126 -0.11 11.85 10.22
CA ASN A 126 -1.26 12.12 9.35
C ASN A 126 -1.72 13.58 9.54
N ALA A 127 -0.75 14.49 9.51
CA ALA A 127 -0.90 15.90 9.81
C ALA A 127 0.08 16.73 8.97
N TYR A 128 -0.22 18.01 8.80
CA TYR A 128 0.70 18.99 8.25
C TYR A 128 0.98 20.09 9.28
N LEU A 129 2.18 20.65 9.20
CA LEU A 129 2.64 21.76 10.00
C LEU A 129 2.59 23.02 9.14
N GLN A 130 1.90 24.06 9.61
CA GLN A 130 2.15 25.41 9.13
C GLN A 130 3.40 25.94 9.85
N VAL A 131 4.49 26.18 9.13
CA VAL A 131 5.77 26.62 9.71
C VAL A 131 6.00 28.13 9.59
N TYR A 132 5.25 28.79 8.71
CA TYR A 132 5.28 30.23 8.47
C TYR A 132 3.86 30.77 8.18
N PRO A 133 3.51 31.98 8.65
CA PRO A 133 4.30 32.87 9.51
C PRO A 133 4.50 32.31 10.93
N GLU A 134 5.54 32.75 11.64
CA GLU A 134 5.92 32.16 12.93
C GLU A 134 4.81 32.24 14.00
N GLY A 135 4.06 33.35 14.02
CA GLY A 135 2.93 33.55 14.93
C GLY A 135 1.69 32.69 14.63
N GLN A 136 1.68 31.96 13.51
CA GLN A 136 0.58 31.06 13.12
C GLN A 136 1.01 29.59 13.06
N ARG A 137 2.16 29.26 13.69
CA ARG A 137 2.64 27.87 13.72
C ARG A 137 1.63 26.95 14.40
N ARG A 138 1.20 25.93 13.68
CA ARG A 138 0.23 24.93 14.16
C ARG A 138 0.38 23.63 13.40
N GLU A 139 0.00 22.56 14.08
CA GLU A 139 -0.18 21.24 13.50
C GLU A 139 -1.67 21.01 13.25
N GLU A 140 -2.01 20.58 12.04
CA GLU A 140 -3.39 20.28 11.65
C GLU A 140 -3.46 18.87 11.07
N ALA A 141 -4.48 18.12 11.48
CA ALA A 141 -4.72 16.79 10.96
C ALA A 141 -5.13 16.86 9.48
N ILE A 142 -4.57 15.98 8.66
CA ILE A 142 -5.01 15.81 7.27
C ILE A 142 -6.40 15.19 7.31
N SER A 143 -7.38 15.91 6.78
CA SER A 143 -8.77 15.48 6.62
C SER A 143 -8.94 14.54 5.41
N TYR A 144 -8.13 14.71 4.37
CA TYR A 144 -8.19 13.87 3.18
C TYR A 144 -7.85 12.40 3.50
N ARG A 145 -8.60 11.47 2.91
CA ARG A 145 -8.34 10.03 2.99
C ARG A 145 -8.05 9.51 1.60
N ILE A 146 -6.78 9.24 1.32
CA ILE A 146 -6.34 8.74 0.02
C ILE A 146 -6.89 7.32 -0.21
N SER A 147 -7.42 7.07 -1.40
CA SER A 147 -7.78 5.71 -1.79
C SER A 147 -6.53 4.89 -2.14
N LEU A 148 -6.69 3.56 -2.20
CA LEU A 148 -5.60 2.69 -2.65
C LEU A 148 -5.18 3.02 -4.09
N GLU A 149 -6.15 3.31 -4.96
CA GLU A 149 -5.89 3.66 -6.36
C GLU A 149 -5.10 4.96 -6.49
N GLU A 150 -5.52 6.02 -5.78
CA GLU A 150 -4.80 7.30 -5.77
C GLU A 150 -3.39 7.15 -5.20
N TYR A 151 -3.21 6.32 -4.16
CA TYR A 151 -1.89 6.05 -3.59
C TYR A 151 -0.98 5.37 -4.63
N LEU A 152 -1.45 4.29 -5.28
CA LEU A 152 -0.68 3.59 -6.30
C LEU A 152 -0.35 4.50 -7.49
N ALA A 153 -1.34 5.27 -7.97
CA ALA A 153 -1.17 6.25 -9.04
C ALA A 153 -0.11 7.30 -8.70
N SER A 154 -0.06 7.76 -7.43
CA SER A 154 0.92 8.74 -6.98
C SER A 154 2.38 8.24 -7.09
N TYR A 155 2.61 6.93 -7.09
CA TYR A 155 3.93 6.32 -7.27
C TYR A 155 4.14 5.73 -8.67
N GLY A 156 3.21 5.96 -9.61
CA GLY A 156 3.27 5.39 -10.96
C GLY A 156 3.13 3.88 -10.99
N ILE A 157 2.36 3.33 -10.05
CA ILE A 157 2.07 1.89 -9.95
C ILE A 157 0.67 1.67 -10.51
N GLU A 158 0.57 0.75 -11.45
CA GLU A 158 -0.70 0.38 -12.09
C GLU A 158 -1.21 -0.92 -11.48
N ALA A 159 -2.47 -0.94 -11.04
CA ALA A 159 -3.15 -2.17 -10.67
C ALA A 159 -3.73 -2.83 -11.94
N LEU A 160 -3.08 -3.90 -12.40
CA LEU A 160 -3.46 -4.65 -13.61
C LEU A 160 -4.61 -5.61 -13.35
N GLU A 161 -4.62 -6.23 -12.17
CA GLU A 161 -5.70 -7.09 -11.69
C GLU A 161 -5.89 -6.83 -10.20
N GLN A 162 -7.13 -6.83 -9.73
CA GLN A 162 -7.45 -6.64 -8.32
C GLN A 162 -8.83 -7.20 -8.01
N LYS A 163 -8.99 -7.72 -6.80
CA LYS A 163 -10.26 -8.22 -6.29
C LYS A 163 -10.72 -7.38 -5.11
N GLY A 164 -12.03 -7.12 -5.07
CA GLY A 164 -12.72 -6.52 -3.94
C GLY A 164 -13.83 -7.46 -3.44
N THR A 165 -14.75 -6.93 -2.62
CA THR A 165 -15.81 -7.74 -1.99
C THR A 165 -16.66 -8.49 -3.00
N GLN A 166 -16.91 -7.91 -4.17
CA GLN A 166 -17.70 -8.54 -5.24
C GLN A 166 -16.97 -9.69 -5.95
N GLN A 167 -15.67 -9.86 -5.70
CA GLN A 167 -14.81 -10.88 -6.32
C GLN A 167 -14.34 -11.94 -5.31
N LEU A 168 -14.90 -11.97 -4.10
CA LEU A 168 -14.73 -13.09 -3.17
C LEU A 168 -15.24 -14.37 -3.83
N TYR A 169 -14.46 -15.45 -3.72
CA TYR A 169 -14.87 -16.73 -4.31
C TYR A 169 -16.06 -17.33 -3.55
N LEU A 170 -16.06 -17.20 -2.22
CA LEU A 170 -17.17 -17.64 -1.36
C LEU A 170 -17.69 -16.50 -0.48
N PRO A 171 -18.98 -16.55 -0.07
CA PRO A 171 -19.55 -15.53 0.79
C PRO A 171 -18.76 -15.38 2.10
N PRO A 172 -18.68 -14.16 2.67
CA PRO A 172 -18.00 -13.92 3.95
C PRO A 172 -18.41 -14.89 5.08
N ALA A 173 -19.71 -15.19 5.18
CA ALA A 173 -20.25 -16.13 6.17
C ALA A 173 -19.64 -17.53 6.05
N TYR A 174 -19.38 -18.00 4.82
CA TYR A 174 -18.70 -19.27 4.61
C TYR A 174 -17.26 -19.18 5.10
N THR A 175 -16.49 -18.20 4.64
CA THR A 175 -15.07 -18.06 4.98
C THR A 175 -14.84 -17.97 6.50
N ALA A 176 -15.70 -17.25 7.22
CA ALA A 176 -15.68 -17.19 8.68
C ALA A 176 -15.96 -18.55 9.33
N SER A 177 -17.00 -19.27 8.88
CA SER A 177 -17.36 -20.59 9.43
C SER A 177 -16.37 -21.70 9.06
N ALA A 178 -15.76 -21.64 7.87
CA ALA A 178 -14.87 -22.66 7.34
C ALA A 178 -13.44 -22.55 7.89
N PHE A 179 -13.02 -21.36 8.33
CA PHE A 179 -11.68 -21.10 8.83
C PHE A 179 -11.26 -22.07 9.97
N PRO A 180 -12.06 -22.28 11.04
CA PRO A 180 -11.74 -23.28 12.07
C PRO A 180 -11.61 -24.70 11.53
N HIS A 181 -12.41 -25.06 10.51
CA HIS A 181 -12.34 -26.38 9.89
C HIS A 181 -11.04 -26.56 9.09
N PHE A 182 -10.57 -25.52 8.38
CA PHE A 182 -9.25 -25.54 7.74
C PHE A 182 -8.12 -25.67 8.76
N LEU A 183 -8.16 -24.93 9.87
CA LEU A 183 -7.16 -25.05 10.93
C LEU A 183 -7.14 -26.47 11.52
N LYS A 184 -8.30 -27.03 11.85
CA LYS A 184 -8.41 -28.41 12.36
C LYS A 184 -7.92 -29.43 11.35
N ALA A 185 -8.19 -29.23 10.06
CA ALA A 185 -7.69 -30.11 9.02
C ALA A 185 -6.15 -30.07 8.94
N MET A 186 -5.54 -28.90 9.12
CA MET A 186 -4.08 -28.76 9.19
C MET A 186 -3.44 -29.54 10.35
N ASP A 187 -4.16 -29.80 11.43
CA ASP A 187 -3.67 -30.60 12.56
C ASP A 187 -3.47 -32.08 12.21
N THR A 188 -4.09 -32.56 11.13
CA THR A 188 -3.79 -33.89 10.56
C THR A 188 -2.41 -33.94 9.90
N GLY A 189 -1.68 -32.82 9.88
CA GLY A 189 -0.28 -32.71 9.54
C GLY A 189 0.02 -33.20 8.13
N LYS A 190 0.67 -34.36 8.02
CA LYS A 190 1.10 -34.93 6.74
C LYS A 190 -0.07 -35.26 5.81
N ALA A 191 -1.21 -35.70 6.35
CA ALA A 191 -2.36 -36.09 5.53
C ALA A 191 -2.93 -34.89 4.76
N PHE A 192 -3.23 -33.80 5.47
CA PHE A 192 -3.66 -32.55 4.85
C PHE A 192 -2.60 -31.99 3.89
N ALA A 193 -1.33 -31.94 4.30
CA ALA A 193 -0.26 -31.44 3.44
C ALA A 193 -0.12 -32.23 2.12
N ASN A 194 -0.23 -33.56 2.18
CA ASN A 194 -0.20 -34.42 0.99
C ASN A 194 -1.41 -34.20 0.10
N ARG A 195 -2.62 -34.09 0.69
CA ARG A 195 -3.86 -33.79 -0.03
C ARG A 195 -3.77 -32.46 -0.78
N MET A 196 -3.30 -31.42 -0.10
CA MET A 196 -3.12 -30.09 -0.71
C MET A 196 -2.02 -30.09 -1.77
N LYS A 197 -0.94 -30.85 -1.57
CA LYS A 197 0.11 -31.04 -2.59
C LYS A 197 -0.44 -31.70 -3.84
N GLY A 198 -1.18 -32.81 -3.71
CA GLY A 198 -1.79 -33.50 -4.85
C GLY A 198 -2.77 -32.60 -5.62
N LEU A 199 -3.54 -31.78 -4.90
CA LEU A 199 -4.42 -30.80 -5.53
C LEU A 199 -3.65 -29.71 -6.29
N ARG A 200 -2.54 -29.20 -5.74
CA ARG A 200 -1.65 -28.23 -6.41
C ARG A 200 -1.00 -28.80 -7.67
N ASP A 201 -0.56 -30.06 -7.63
CA ASP A 201 0.06 -30.72 -8.78
C ASP A 201 -0.96 -30.88 -9.92
N ARG A 202 -2.20 -31.28 -9.60
CA ARG A 202 -3.32 -31.33 -10.56
C ARG A 202 -3.67 -29.96 -11.12
N TYR A 203 -3.68 -28.91 -10.29
CA TYR A 203 -3.90 -27.53 -10.73
C TYR A 203 -2.86 -27.05 -11.77
N ARG A 204 -1.58 -27.38 -11.55
CA ARG A 204 -0.50 -27.05 -12.48
C ARG A 204 -0.65 -27.77 -13.81
N GLN A 205 -0.94 -29.07 -13.78
CA GLN A 205 -1.19 -29.87 -14.98
C GLN A 205 -2.40 -29.35 -15.78
N ALA A 206 -3.52 -29.09 -15.09
CA ALA A 206 -4.72 -28.52 -15.70
C ALA A 206 -4.43 -27.14 -16.34
N SER A 207 -3.62 -26.31 -15.69
CA SER A 207 -3.23 -24.99 -16.22
C SER A 207 -2.41 -25.10 -17.50
N GLN A 208 -1.49 -26.06 -17.61
CA GLN A 208 -0.70 -26.30 -18.82
C GLN A 208 -1.56 -26.84 -19.97
N LYS A 209 -2.61 -27.60 -19.66
CA LYS A 209 -3.53 -28.20 -20.65
C LYS A 209 -4.76 -27.35 -20.94
N ALA A 210 -4.86 -26.13 -20.38
CA ALA A 210 -6.05 -25.29 -20.44
C ALA A 210 -7.35 -25.99 -19.99
N GLU A 211 -7.25 -26.95 -19.07
CA GLU A 211 -8.42 -27.65 -18.50
C GLU A 211 -9.16 -26.73 -17.53
N LEU A 212 -10.49 -26.68 -17.66
CA LEU A 212 -11.37 -25.86 -16.82
C LEU A 212 -11.81 -26.57 -15.52
N GLN A 213 -11.73 -27.91 -15.51
CA GLN A 213 -12.20 -28.75 -14.40
C GLN A 213 -11.13 -29.75 -13.96
N ILE A 214 -11.03 -29.98 -12.67
CA ILE A 214 -10.06 -30.86 -12.03
C ILE A 214 -10.82 -31.94 -11.27
N ARG A 215 -10.64 -33.20 -11.69
CA ARG A 215 -11.23 -34.35 -10.98
C ARG A 215 -10.57 -34.52 -9.60
N VAL A 216 -11.41 -34.72 -8.59
CA VAL A 216 -10.99 -34.92 -7.20
C VAL A 216 -11.23 -36.35 -6.75
N GLU A 217 -10.25 -36.88 -6.01
CA GLU A 217 -10.30 -38.23 -5.44
C GLU A 217 -11.34 -38.33 -4.32
N PRO A 218 -11.87 -39.53 -4.00
CA PRO A 218 -12.89 -39.72 -2.95
C PRO A 218 -12.51 -39.13 -1.59
N GLU A 219 -11.22 -39.21 -1.20
CA GLU A 219 -10.72 -38.63 0.04
C GLU A 219 -10.85 -37.10 0.07
N MET A 220 -10.65 -36.45 -1.08
CA MET A 220 -10.85 -35.01 -1.22
C MET A 220 -12.35 -34.67 -1.18
N GLN A 221 -13.20 -35.46 -1.83
CA GLN A 221 -14.66 -35.25 -1.77
C GLN A 221 -15.18 -35.36 -0.34
N SER A 222 -14.71 -36.36 0.42
CA SER A 222 -15.04 -36.50 1.85
C SER A 222 -14.60 -35.28 2.64
N PHE A 223 -13.39 -34.77 2.40
CA PHE A 223 -12.91 -33.55 3.04
C PHE A 223 -13.74 -32.31 2.70
N LEU A 224 -14.10 -32.12 1.43
CA LEU A 224 -14.94 -31.02 0.99
C LEU A 224 -16.32 -31.08 1.66
N GLY A 225 -16.89 -32.27 1.83
CA GLY A 225 -18.10 -32.48 2.62
C GLY A 225 -17.93 -32.12 4.10
N GLN A 226 -16.80 -32.48 4.72
CA GLN A 226 -16.51 -32.16 6.13
C GLN A 226 -16.42 -30.66 6.41
N ILE A 227 -15.89 -29.88 5.45
CA ILE A 227 -15.79 -28.43 5.58
C ILE A 227 -17.02 -27.70 5.00
N GLY A 228 -18.02 -28.43 4.51
CA GLY A 228 -19.23 -27.87 3.91
C GLY A 228 -18.97 -27.09 2.62
N PHE A 229 -17.91 -27.41 1.88
CA PHE A 229 -17.53 -26.66 0.68
C PHE A 229 -18.61 -26.80 -0.41
N PRO A 230 -19.12 -25.69 -0.96
CA PRO A 230 -20.16 -25.76 -1.97
C PRO A 230 -19.58 -26.26 -3.29
N LEU A 231 -20.00 -27.46 -3.69
CA LEU A 231 -19.60 -28.09 -4.95
C LEU A 231 -20.59 -27.76 -6.05
N SER A 232 -20.11 -27.23 -7.17
CA SER A 232 -20.91 -27.08 -8.39
C SER A 232 -21.20 -28.41 -9.07
N ARG A 233 -20.32 -29.41 -8.89
CA ARG A 233 -20.43 -30.74 -9.49
C ARG A 233 -19.77 -31.79 -8.60
N GLU A 234 -20.41 -32.95 -8.47
CA GLU A 234 -19.84 -34.09 -7.74
C GLU A 234 -18.57 -34.61 -8.43
N GLY A 235 -17.50 -34.78 -7.65
CA GLY A 235 -16.22 -35.35 -8.11
C GLY A 235 -15.35 -34.47 -9.01
N ALA A 236 -15.72 -33.21 -9.25
CA ALA A 236 -14.89 -32.26 -10.00
C ALA A 236 -14.95 -30.85 -9.42
N LEU A 237 -13.82 -30.14 -9.48
CA LEU A 237 -13.70 -28.75 -9.06
C LEU A 237 -13.35 -27.87 -10.25
N GLU A 238 -13.92 -26.67 -10.28
CA GLU A 238 -13.45 -25.63 -11.19
C GLU A 238 -12.06 -25.13 -10.78
N LYS A 239 -11.33 -24.57 -11.75
CA LYS A 239 -9.99 -24.04 -11.51
C LYS A 239 -9.96 -22.98 -10.39
N ALA A 240 -10.96 -22.10 -10.34
CA ALA A 240 -11.08 -21.08 -9.28
C ALA A 240 -11.32 -21.71 -7.89
N ALA A 241 -12.14 -22.75 -7.81
CA ALA A 241 -12.38 -23.51 -6.58
C ALA A 241 -11.08 -24.13 -6.05
N VAL A 242 -10.28 -24.69 -6.95
CA VAL A 242 -8.98 -25.26 -6.58
C VAL A 242 -8.02 -24.17 -6.11
N ALA A 243 -7.93 -23.04 -6.80
CA ALA A 243 -7.09 -21.90 -6.40
C ALA A 243 -7.45 -21.39 -4.99
N TYR A 244 -8.75 -21.28 -4.70
CA TYR A 244 -9.24 -20.94 -3.36
C TYR A 244 -8.76 -21.97 -2.32
N LEU A 245 -9.00 -23.26 -2.55
CA LEU A 245 -8.65 -24.33 -1.60
C LEU A 245 -7.14 -24.42 -1.31
N ILE A 246 -6.28 -24.24 -2.31
CA ILE A 246 -4.82 -24.42 -2.15
C ILE A 246 -4.11 -23.24 -1.45
N GLY A 247 -4.79 -22.12 -1.25
CA GLY A 247 -4.19 -20.92 -0.66
C GLY A 247 -5.13 -19.73 -0.51
N GLY A 248 -5.95 -19.45 -1.53
CA GLY A 248 -6.71 -18.20 -1.63
C GLY A 248 -7.70 -17.95 -0.50
N TRP A 249 -8.19 -19.01 0.17
CA TRP A 249 -9.06 -18.88 1.34
C TRP A 249 -8.45 -18.06 2.47
N LEU A 250 -7.13 -18.12 2.68
CA LEU A 250 -6.44 -17.36 3.72
C LEU A 250 -6.37 -15.87 3.37
N GLU A 251 -6.19 -15.56 2.08
CA GLU A 251 -6.17 -14.19 1.56
C GLU A 251 -7.55 -13.55 1.69
N GLU A 252 -8.60 -14.26 1.29
CA GLU A 252 -9.99 -13.81 1.43
C GLU A 252 -10.38 -13.65 2.90
N TRP A 253 -9.99 -14.60 3.77
CA TRP A 253 -10.22 -14.48 5.20
C TRP A 253 -9.54 -13.24 5.76
N LEU A 254 -8.25 -13.02 5.43
CA LEU A 254 -7.51 -11.86 5.92
C LEU A 254 -8.11 -10.55 5.40
N TYR A 255 -8.48 -10.49 4.12
CA TYR A 255 -9.19 -9.35 3.53
C TYR A 255 -10.43 -8.98 4.36
N MET A 256 -11.26 -9.97 4.70
CA MET A 256 -12.46 -9.73 5.50
C MET A 256 -12.13 -9.25 6.91
N GLN A 257 -11.19 -9.91 7.60
CA GLN A 257 -10.79 -9.53 8.96
C GLN A 257 -10.25 -8.09 9.02
N VAL A 258 -9.39 -7.71 8.07
CA VAL A 258 -8.82 -6.37 8.02
C VAL A 258 -9.89 -5.34 7.65
N LYS A 259 -10.73 -5.63 6.64
CA LYS A 259 -11.78 -4.72 6.19
C LYS A 259 -12.80 -4.44 7.30
N GLU A 260 -13.36 -5.48 7.88
CA GLU A 260 -14.39 -5.36 8.92
C GLU A 260 -13.80 -4.86 10.23
N GLY A 261 -12.66 -5.41 10.66
CA GLY A 261 -12.02 -5.08 11.92
C GLY A 261 -11.51 -3.63 12.00
N LEU A 262 -11.16 -3.02 10.86
CA LEU A 262 -10.75 -1.62 10.78
C LEU A 262 -11.82 -0.69 10.19
N GLY A 263 -12.98 -1.23 9.79
CA GLY A 263 -14.05 -0.46 9.14
C GLY A 263 -13.61 0.22 7.84
N LEU A 264 -12.76 -0.44 7.03
CA LEU A 264 -12.22 0.17 5.82
C LEU A 264 -13.26 0.24 4.69
N PRO A 265 -13.35 1.37 3.98
CA PRO A 265 -14.18 1.45 2.78
C PRO A 265 -13.58 0.62 1.65
N ASP A 266 -14.42 0.23 0.68
CA ASP A 266 -13.97 -0.54 -0.49
C ASP A 266 -12.78 0.11 -1.18
N ALA A 267 -12.79 1.43 -1.39
CA ALA A 267 -11.71 2.15 -2.04
C ALA A 267 -10.32 2.04 -1.34
N ALA A 268 -10.28 1.60 -0.08
CA ALA A 268 -9.07 1.51 0.72
C ALA A 268 -8.46 0.11 0.78
N ILE A 269 -9.09 -0.95 0.24
CA ILE A 269 -8.60 -2.33 0.38
C ILE A 269 -8.87 -3.21 -0.85
N ARG A 270 -7.86 -4.00 -1.24
CA ARG A 270 -7.92 -4.98 -2.33
C ARG A 270 -7.11 -6.21 -1.99
N PHE A 271 -7.49 -7.36 -2.52
CA PHE A 271 -6.74 -8.62 -2.40
C PHE A 271 -6.44 -9.22 -3.78
N GLY A 272 -5.48 -10.14 -3.83
CA GLY A 272 -5.01 -10.76 -5.07
C GLY A 272 -4.62 -9.71 -6.13
N VAL A 273 -3.87 -8.70 -5.71
CA VAL A 273 -3.58 -7.51 -6.53
C VAL A 273 -2.33 -7.76 -7.36
N LYS A 274 -2.44 -7.68 -8.68
CA LYS A 274 -1.28 -7.62 -9.56
C LYS A 274 -0.97 -6.17 -9.90
N VAL A 275 0.22 -5.74 -9.51
CA VAL A 275 0.70 -4.37 -9.70
C VAL A 275 1.96 -4.37 -10.55
N ALA A 276 2.11 -3.35 -11.39
CA ALA A 276 3.32 -3.16 -12.17
C ALA A 276 3.66 -1.68 -12.27
N ARG A 277 4.96 -1.39 -12.36
CA ARG A 277 5.46 -0.11 -12.85
C ARG A 277 6.01 -0.33 -14.27
N PRO A 278 5.58 0.46 -15.26
CA PRO A 278 6.20 0.43 -16.58
C PRO A 278 7.70 0.73 -16.47
N ASN A 279 8.54 -0.12 -17.06
CA ASN A 279 9.97 0.15 -17.16
C ASN A 279 10.25 1.20 -18.28
N ALA A 280 11.52 1.50 -18.54
CA ALA A 280 11.91 2.46 -19.57
C ALA A 280 11.45 2.10 -20.99
N SER A 281 11.25 0.80 -21.30
CA SER A 281 10.68 0.34 -22.58
C SER A 281 9.16 0.26 -22.58
N GLY A 282 8.48 0.61 -21.48
CA GLY A 282 7.03 0.53 -21.32
C GLY A 282 6.50 -0.88 -21.01
N GLU A 283 7.38 -1.86 -20.81
CA GLU A 283 7.00 -3.22 -20.41
C GLU A 283 6.57 -3.25 -18.94
N ARG A 284 5.55 -4.07 -18.66
CA ARG A 284 4.96 -4.26 -17.33
C ARG A 284 5.31 -5.65 -16.82
N VAL A 285 6.18 -5.71 -15.82
CA VAL A 285 6.45 -6.96 -15.10
C VAL A 285 5.59 -6.96 -13.83
N PRO A 286 4.51 -7.77 -13.77
CA PRO A 286 3.60 -7.75 -12.63
C PRO A 286 4.22 -8.41 -11.40
N ASN A 287 4.04 -7.77 -10.26
CA ASN A 287 4.17 -8.36 -8.94
C ASN A 287 2.79 -8.63 -8.35
N GLU A 288 2.62 -9.78 -7.70
CA GLU A 288 1.39 -10.12 -6.98
C GLU A 288 1.53 -9.75 -5.51
N CYS A 289 0.53 -9.05 -4.97
CA CYS A 289 0.37 -8.74 -3.57
C CYS A 289 -0.93 -9.38 -3.08
N ASP A 290 -0.85 -10.21 -2.06
CA ASP A 290 -2.01 -10.96 -1.57
C ASP A 290 -3.07 -10.02 -1.00
N LEU A 291 -2.65 -8.97 -0.28
CA LEU A 291 -3.55 -7.93 0.22
C LEU A 291 -2.82 -6.57 0.27
N LEU A 292 -3.50 -5.54 -0.23
CA LEU A 292 -3.10 -4.13 -0.13
C LEU A 292 -4.21 -3.33 0.53
N PHE A 293 -3.85 -2.48 1.49
CA PHE A 293 -4.82 -1.56 2.08
C PHE A 293 -4.21 -0.24 2.55
N ILE A 294 -5.05 0.80 2.61
CA ILE A 294 -4.72 2.09 3.19
C ILE A 294 -5.40 2.20 4.56
N LEU A 295 -4.62 2.53 5.58
CA LEU A 295 -5.11 2.92 6.90
C LEU A 295 -4.40 4.22 7.30
N ASN A 296 -5.17 5.25 7.67
CA ASN A 296 -4.64 6.56 8.07
C ASN A 296 -3.60 7.10 7.07
N ASN A 297 -3.93 7.03 5.78
CA ASN A 297 -3.08 7.46 4.66
C ASN A 297 -1.72 6.74 4.55
N THR A 298 -1.56 5.61 5.23
CA THR A 298 -0.38 4.74 5.14
C THR A 298 -0.75 3.47 4.38
N LEU A 299 0.10 3.05 3.44
CA LEU A 299 -0.07 1.79 2.73
C LEU A 299 0.43 0.61 3.56
N TYR A 300 -0.36 -0.45 3.58
CA TYR A 300 -0.04 -1.74 4.15
C TYR A 300 -0.04 -2.78 3.04
N ILE A 301 1.00 -3.61 3.02
CA ILE A 301 1.14 -4.78 2.14
C ILE A 301 1.15 -6.00 3.03
N ALA A 302 0.31 -6.99 2.73
CA ALA A 302 0.33 -8.28 3.40
C ALA A 302 0.57 -9.41 2.42
N GLU A 303 1.42 -10.35 2.83
CA GLU A 303 1.67 -11.62 2.14
C GLU A 303 1.22 -12.78 3.05
N CYS A 304 0.53 -13.75 2.45
CA CYS A 304 -0.05 -14.92 3.08
C CYS A 304 0.63 -16.20 2.62
N LYS A 305 0.95 -17.09 3.57
CA LYS A 305 1.42 -18.45 3.29
C LYS A 305 0.70 -19.45 4.17
N THR A 306 -0.21 -20.22 3.58
CA THR A 306 -0.91 -21.33 4.26
C THR A 306 0.03 -22.40 4.81
N GLY A 307 1.26 -22.52 4.28
CA GLY A 307 2.29 -23.38 4.84
C GLY A 307 3.66 -23.11 4.25
N LEU A 308 4.70 -23.27 5.06
CA LEU A 308 6.11 -23.05 4.67
C LEU A 308 6.87 -24.36 4.43
N GLY A 309 6.15 -25.48 4.32
CA GLY A 309 6.74 -26.80 4.10
C GLY A 309 7.50 -27.34 5.31
N ARG A 310 8.29 -28.40 5.08
CA ARG A 310 9.04 -29.10 6.15
C ARG A 310 10.20 -28.28 6.71
N SER A 311 10.82 -27.46 5.86
CA SER A 311 11.86 -26.51 6.23
C SER A 311 11.31 -25.11 5.99
N PRO A 312 10.83 -24.39 7.02
CA PRO A 312 10.14 -23.12 6.82
C PRO A 312 11.04 -21.98 6.33
N LYS A 313 12.34 -22.04 6.61
CA LYS A 313 13.29 -20.93 6.41
C LYS A 313 13.36 -20.41 4.97
N PRO A 314 13.50 -21.23 3.92
CA PRO A 314 13.65 -20.73 2.56
C PRO A 314 12.44 -19.93 2.07
N LEU A 315 11.23 -20.47 2.22
CA LEU A 315 9.98 -19.81 1.80
C LEU A 315 9.68 -18.57 2.65
N PHE A 316 10.05 -18.58 3.93
CA PHE A 316 9.95 -17.41 4.78
C PHE A 316 10.89 -16.29 4.33
N GLU A 317 12.17 -16.61 4.06
CA GLU A 317 13.14 -15.61 3.61
C GLU A 317 12.77 -15.05 2.24
N GLU A 318 12.30 -15.90 1.31
CA GLU A 318 11.75 -15.47 0.02
C GLU A 318 10.63 -14.43 0.19
N ALA A 319 9.64 -14.72 1.05
CA ALA A 319 8.54 -13.80 1.31
C ALA A 319 9.01 -12.49 1.96
N VAL A 320 9.96 -12.55 2.90
CA VAL A 320 10.56 -11.36 3.53
C VAL A 320 11.27 -10.48 2.51
N TYR A 321 12.08 -11.07 1.62
CA TYR A 321 12.80 -10.32 0.60
C TYR A 321 11.84 -9.72 -0.43
N LYS A 322 10.81 -10.46 -0.87
CA LYS A 322 9.74 -9.96 -1.73
C LYS A 322 9.04 -8.74 -1.11
N LEU A 323 8.56 -8.87 0.13
CA LEU A 323 7.91 -7.76 0.85
C LEU A 323 8.82 -6.54 1.00
N THR A 324 10.13 -6.77 1.24
CA THR A 324 11.10 -5.68 1.34
C THR A 324 11.26 -4.94 0.01
N ALA A 325 11.34 -5.66 -1.10
CA ALA A 325 11.43 -5.08 -2.44
C ALA A 325 10.19 -4.24 -2.78
N LEU A 326 8.99 -4.80 -2.56
CA LEU A 326 7.72 -4.11 -2.79
C LEU A 326 7.59 -2.85 -1.94
N ARG A 327 7.99 -2.93 -0.66
CA ARG A 327 7.99 -1.76 0.23
C ARG A 327 8.82 -0.62 -0.33
N ASN A 328 10.03 -0.92 -0.81
CA ASN A 328 10.92 0.09 -1.38
C ASN A 328 10.36 0.68 -2.69
N GLU A 329 9.61 -0.11 -3.45
CA GLU A 329 8.99 0.34 -4.70
C GLU A 329 7.80 1.28 -4.46
N PHE A 330 7.03 1.05 -3.38
CA PHE A 330 5.74 1.70 -3.13
C PHE A 330 5.81 2.94 -2.22
N GLY A 331 7.02 3.35 -1.82
CA GLY A 331 7.24 4.59 -1.07
C GLY A 331 8.00 4.37 0.23
N GLN A 332 8.34 5.47 0.91
CA GLN A 332 9.16 5.39 2.14
C GLN A 332 8.39 4.90 3.36
N ARG A 333 7.06 5.02 3.37
CA ARG A 333 6.21 4.71 4.53
C ARG A 333 5.16 3.68 4.16
N VAL A 334 5.63 2.44 4.02
CA VAL A 334 4.78 1.30 3.74
C VAL A 334 4.99 0.26 4.85
N GLN A 335 3.89 -0.21 5.43
CA GLN A 335 3.90 -1.27 6.45
C GLN A 335 3.81 -2.63 5.77
N ALA A 336 4.65 -3.57 6.19
CA ALA A 336 4.68 -4.90 5.62
C ALA A 336 4.27 -5.94 6.67
N LEU A 337 3.30 -6.77 6.33
CA LEU A 337 2.75 -7.81 7.19
C LEU A 337 2.99 -9.17 6.52
N PHE A 338 3.40 -10.15 7.30
CA PHE A 338 3.56 -11.52 6.82
C PHE A 338 2.72 -12.47 7.68
N PHE A 339 1.83 -13.18 7.02
CA PHE A 339 0.88 -14.10 7.64
C PHE A 339 1.21 -15.54 7.24
N THR A 340 1.34 -16.42 8.23
CA THR A 340 1.47 -17.85 7.95
C THR A 340 0.76 -18.71 8.98
N LEU A 341 0.18 -19.81 8.51
CA LEU A 341 -0.40 -20.85 9.37
C LEU A 341 0.64 -21.90 9.81
N THR A 342 1.91 -21.69 9.47
CA THR A 342 3.01 -22.51 10.00
C THR A 342 3.31 -22.04 11.42
N ASP A 343 3.41 -22.96 12.37
CA ASP A 343 3.89 -22.64 13.71
C ASP A 343 5.40 -22.34 13.68
N LEU A 344 5.74 -21.10 14.02
CA LEU A 344 7.12 -20.62 14.04
C LEU A 344 7.69 -20.55 15.46
N ARG A 345 6.99 -21.07 16.47
CA ARG A 345 7.35 -20.95 17.88
C ARG A 345 8.25 -22.08 18.37
N ASP A 346 8.92 -21.81 19.49
CA ASP A 346 9.65 -22.79 20.28
C ASP A 346 8.70 -23.55 21.22
N THR A 347 9.24 -24.53 21.96
CA THR A 347 8.46 -25.32 22.93
C THR A 347 7.88 -24.51 24.09
N LYS A 348 8.30 -23.24 24.25
CA LYS A 348 7.78 -22.30 25.25
C LYS A 348 6.74 -21.35 24.64
N GLY A 349 6.32 -21.56 23.40
CA GLY A 349 5.33 -20.75 22.70
C GLY A 349 5.86 -19.39 22.21
N ARG A 350 7.19 -19.18 22.18
CA ARG A 350 7.80 -17.92 21.73
C ARG A 350 8.25 -18.04 20.29
N LEU A 351 8.05 -17.00 19.48
CA LEU A 351 8.55 -16.97 18.11
C LEU A 351 10.05 -17.26 18.08
N ARG A 352 10.48 -18.22 17.25
CA ARG A 352 11.89 -18.60 17.15
C ARG A 352 12.69 -17.40 16.64
N LYS A 353 13.78 -17.10 17.35
CA LYS A 353 14.64 -15.94 17.13
C LYS A 353 15.05 -15.69 15.67
N PRO A 354 15.43 -16.70 14.86
CA PRO A 354 15.80 -16.46 13.46
C PRO A 354 14.70 -15.82 12.60
N TYR A 355 13.43 -16.16 12.84
CA TYR A 355 12.31 -15.56 12.09
C TYR A 355 11.98 -14.17 12.62
N LEU A 356 12.01 -13.99 13.94
CA LEU A 356 11.77 -12.70 14.59
C LEU A 356 12.84 -11.67 14.19
N ASP A 357 14.12 -12.03 14.30
CA ASP A 357 15.25 -11.15 13.96
C ASP A 357 15.19 -10.78 12.48
N ARG A 358 14.96 -11.75 11.58
CA ARG A 358 14.87 -11.49 10.14
C ARG A 358 13.68 -10.59 9.80
N ALA A 359 12.48 -10.87 10.32
CA ALA A 359 11.32 -10.01 10.10
C ALA A 359 11.57 -8.60 10.65
N GLY A 360 12.14 -8.48 11.84
CA GLY A 360 12.48 -7.21 12.49
C GLY A 360 13.52 -6.39 11.72
N MET A 361 14.61 -7.01 11.23
CA MET A 361 15.62 -6.36 10.37
C MET A 361 14.99 -5.75 9.12
N HIS A 362 13.98 -6.43 8.58
CA HIS A 362 13.26 -5.97 7.40
C HIS A 362 12.02 -5.14 7.75
N ARG A 363 11.75 -4.81 9.01
CA ARG A 363 10.56 -4.07 9.47
C ARG A 363 9.24 -4.70 8.98
N ILE A 364 9.15 -6.02 9.10
CA ILE A 364 7.96 -6.80 8.75
C ILE A 364 7.32 -7.30 10.04
N ARG A 365 6.00 -7.09 10.19
CA ARG A 365 5.24 -7.68 11.30
C ARG A 365 4.85 -9.11 10.94
N LEU A 366 5.26 -10.06 11.78
CA LEU A 366 5.06 -11.49 11.58
C LEU A 366 3.86 -11.99 12.39
N PHE A 367 2.91 -12.63 11.71
CA PHE A 367 1.79 -13.35 12.32
C PHE A 367 1.88 -14.82 11.91
N ASP A 368 2.26 -15.67 12.86
CA ASP A 368 2.22 -17.11 12.70
C ASP A 368 0.84 -17.68 13.10
N ARG A 369 0.68 -19.02 13.10
CA ARG A 369 -0.61 -19.65 13.36
C ARG A 369 -1.29 -19.17 14.64
N GLN A 370 -0.53 -19.05 15.73
CA GLN A 370 -1.07 -18.56 17.01
C GLN A 370 -1.33 -17.04 16.95
N GLY A 371 -0.46 -16.27 16.28
CA GLY A 371 -0.61 -14.82 16.14
C GLY A 371 -1.78 -14.39 15.26
N ILE A 372 -2.22 -15.22 14.30
CA ILE A 372 -3.34 -14.93 13.39
C ILE A 372 -4.68 -14.83 14.12
N GLY A 373 -4.87 -15.54 15.24
CA GLY A 373 -6.06 -15.39 16.07
C GLY A 373 -5.97 -14.12 16.93
N GLU A 374 -5.64 -14.29 18.21
CA GLU A 374 -5.64 -13.22 19.21
C GLU A 374 -4.72 -12.04 18.85
N GLY A 375 -3.60 -12.31 18.18
CA GLY A 375 -2.61 -11.29 17.83
C GLY A 375 -3.05 -10.35 16.71
N LEU A 376 -3.88 -10.82 15.76
CA LEU A 376 -4.43 -9.99 14.69
C LEU A 376 -5.50 -9.05 15.25
N GLU A 377 -6.42 -9.54 16.07
CA GLU A 377 -7.43 -8.67 16.69
C GLU A 377 -6.81 -7.56 17.55
N GLY A 378 -5.83 -7.92 18.38
CA GLY A 378 -5.09 -6.95 19.18
C GLY A 378 -4.36 -5.94 18.29
N TYR A 379 -3.74 -6.40 17.20
CA TYR A 379 -3.13 -5.53 16.22
C TYR A 379 -4.11 -4.57 15.56
N LEU A 380 -5.27 -5.06 15.10
CA LEU A 380 -6.28 -4.23 14.44
C LEU A 380 -6.84 -3.19 15.41
N ARG A 381 -7.06 -3.55 16.69
CA ARG A 381 -7.44 -2.59 17.74
C ARG A 381 -6.36 -1.54 17.96
N GLU A 382 -5.11 -1.95 18.16
CA GLU A 382 -3.98 -1.02 18.32
C GLU A 382 -3.84 -0.07 17.13
N GLU A 383 -3.91 -0.57 15.89
CA GLU A 383 -3.77 0.27 14.70
C GLU A 383 -4.99 1.17 14.45
N GLY A 384 -6.19 0.70 14.81
CA GLY A 384 -7.41 1.50 14.78
C GLY A 384 -7.44 2.61 15.82
N GLU A 385 -6.89 2.35 17.02
CA GLU A 385 -6.80 3.30 18.14
C GLU A 385 -5.60 4.23 18.06
N ARG A 386 -4.54 3.86 17.31
CA ARG A 386 -3.38 4.72 17.08
C ARG A 386 -3.82 6.00 16.40
N SER A 387 -4.02 7.01 17.24
CA SER A 387 -4.17 8.37 16.80
C SER A 387 -2.79 8.85 16.33
N TRP A 388 -2.53 8.78 15.03
CA TRP A 388 -1.29 9.28 14.44
C TRP A 388 -1.31 10.83 14.35
N PHE A 389 -1.68 11.48 15.45
CA PHE A 389 -1.54 12.92 15.70
C PHE A 389 -0.05 13.25 15.88
#